data_AF-A0A8C5FSA9-F1
#
_entry.id   AF-A0A8C5FSA9-F1
#
_cell.length_a   1.000
_cell.length_b   1.000
_cell.length_c   1.000
_cell.angle_alpha   90.00
_cell.angle_beta   90.00
_cell.angle_gamma   90.00
#
_symmetry.space_group_name_H-M   'P 1'
#
loop_
_entity.id
_entity.type
_entity.pdbx_description
1 polymer ?
#
loop_
_entity_poly.entity_id
_entity_poly.type
_entity_poly.pdbx_seq_one_letter_code
_entity_poly.pdbx_strand_id
1 'polypeptide(L)'
;MNVSKSGYRVFSANSTPACIELAKKITERLGVDLGKSVVYQESNGETRVDVKESVRGQDIFIIQTIPRDVNTAIMELLVMAYALKTSCAKNIIGVIPYFPYSKQCKMRKRGSIVCKLLASMLAKAGLTHIITMDLHQKEIQGFFSCPVDNLRASPFLIQYIQEEIPDYRNAVIVAKSPSAAKRAQSYAERLRLGLAVIHGEAPGSEADMADGRHSPPATRTTTGHTGLEIPQTRRRATFPGLELPIMMAKEKPPITVVGDVGGRIAIIVDDIVDNVEDFVAAAELLKERGAYKIYIMATHGLLSAEAPTRIEESAIDEVVVTNTVPHELQKLQCPKIKTVDVSMILAEAIRRIHNGESMAYLFRNIAVDD
;
A
#
# COMPACT_ATOMS: atom_id res chain seq x y z
N MET A 1 -4.76 34.99 -23.70
CA MET A 1 -3.49 34.34 -23.32
C MET A 1 -3.50 32.95 -23.95
N ASN A 2 -2.64 32.71 -24.92
CA ASN A 2 -2.60 31.46 -25.68
C ASN A 2 -2.05 30.34 -24.77
N VAL A 3 -2.93 29.45 -24.32
CA VAL A 3 -2.55 28.17 -23.73
C VAL A 3 -1.84 27.39 -24.84
N SER A 4 -0.51 27.31 -24.79
CA SER A 4 0.23 26.36 -25.61
C SER A 4 -0.41 24.99 -25.39
N LYS A 5 -0.95 24.37 -26.45
CA LYS A 5 -1.50 23.01 -26.36
C LYS A 5 -0.42 22.12 -25.76
N SER A 6 -0.56 21.76 -24.49
CA SER A 6 0.29 20.76 -23.85
C SER A 6 0.26 19.52 -24.73
N GLY A 7 1.43 18.98 -25.08
CA GLY A 7 1.54 17.78 -25.92
C GLY A 7 0.97 16.52 -25.27
N TYR A 8 0.47 16.63 -24.03
CA TYR A 8 -0.12 15.56 -23.24
C TYR A 8 -1.50 15.94 -22.67
N ARG A 9 -2.27 14.91 -22.30
CA ARG A 9 -3.55 15.00 -21.59
C ARG A 9 -3.51 14.24 -20.28
N VAL A 10 -4.23 14.74 -19.28
CA VAL A 10 -4.36 14.10 -17.97
C VAL A 10 -5.82 13.77 -17.72
N PHE A 11 -6.15 12.51 -17.45
CA PHE A 11 -7.49 12.07 -17.08
C PHE A 11 -7.50 11.53 -15.66
N SER A 12 -8.66 11.57 -15.01
CA SER A 12 -8.91 10.85 -13.77
C SER A 12 -9.82 9.67 -14.07
N ALA A 13 -9.43 8.45 -13.69
CA ALA A 13 -10.28 7.27 -13.83
C ALA A 13 -11.30 7.14 -12.70
N ASN A 14 -11.19 7.92 -11.63
CA ASN A 14 -12.09 7.84 -10.48
C ASN A 14 -13.51 8.36 -10.80
N SER A 15 -14.54 7.63 -10.34
CA SER A 15 -15.96 8.04 -10.43
C SER A 15 -16.43 8.97 -9.30
N THR A 16 -15.75 8.99 -8.15
CA THR A 16 -16.19 9.75 -6.98
C THR A 16 -15.43 11.08 -6.79
N PRO A 17 -16.10 12.18 -6.41
CA PRO A 17 -15.45 13.50 -6.29
C PRO A 17 -14.25 13.55 -5.33
N ALA A 18 -14.33 12.84 -4.19
CA ALA A 18 -13.26 12.79 -3.20
C ALA A 18 -11.98 12.15 -3.77
N CYS A 19 -12.12 11.14 -4.64
CA CYS A 19 -10.98 10.47 -5.26
C CYS A 19 -10.33 11.28 -6.39
N ILE A 20 -11.05 12.28 -6.94
CA ILE A 20 -10.55 13.17 -7.99
C ILE A 20 -9.70 14.31 -7.42
N GLU A 21 -9.70 14.54 -6.10
CA GLU A 21 -9.02 15.68 -5.47
C GLU A 21 -7.51 15.72 -5.78
N LEU A 22 -6.82 14.58 -5.66
CA LEU A 22 -5.39 14.51 -5.98
C LEU A 22 -5.12 14.80 -7.46
N ALA A 23 -5.98 14.29 -8.35
CA ALA A 23 -5.87 14.56 -9.79
C ALA A 23 -5.99 16.05 -10.09
N LYS A 24 -6.93 16.75 -9.43
CA LYS A 24 -7.11 18.22 -9.56
C LYS A 24 -5.88 18.99 -9.07
N LYS A 25 -5.32 18.62 -7.91
CA LYS A 25 -4.10 19.27 -7.38
C LYS A 25 -2.92 19.08 -8.33
N ILE A 26 -2.77 17.88 -8.92
CA ILE A 26 -1.72 17.60 -9.89
C ILE A 26 -1.91 18.46 -11.15
N THR A 27 -3.12 18.54 -11.70
CA THR A 27 -3.39 19.33 -12.91
C THR A 27 -3.23 20.83 -12.68
N GLU A 28 -3.61 21.34 -11.51
CA GLU A 28 -3.38 22.72 -11.10
C GLU A 28 -1.88 23.07 -11.07
N ARG A 29 -1.05 22.19 -10.50
CA ARG A 29 0.42 22.37 -10.49
C ARG A 29 1.04 22.32 -11.88
N LEU A 30 0.46 21.53 -12.78
CA LEU A 30 0.87 21.42 -14.18
C LEU A 30 0.35 22.57 -15.06
N GLY A 31 -0.59 23.38 -14.57
CA GLY A 31 -1.25 24.43 -15.36
C GLY A 31 -2.09 23.87 -16.52
N VAL A 32 -2.66 22.67 -16.36
CA VAL A 32 -3.53 22.02 -17.35
C VAL A 32 -4.89 21.70 -16.76
N ASP A 33 -5.90 21.52 -17.61
CA ASP A 33 -7.20 21.02 -17.20
C ASP A 33 -7.25 19.48 -17.27
N LEU A 34 -8.09 18.88 -16.42
CA LEU A 34 -8.44 17.47 -16.57
C LEU A 34 -9.18 17.25 -17.90
N GLY A 35 -8.82 16.16 -18.57
CA GLY A 35 -9.47 15.72 -19.78
C GLY A 35 -10.94 15.39 -19.55
N LYS A 36 -11.75 15.59 -20.59
CA LYS A 36 -13.19 15.39 -20.55
C LYS A 36 -13.50 13.90 -20.66
N SER A 37 -13.84 13.29 -19.54
CA SER A 37 -14.34 11.90 -19.48
C SER A 37 -15.48 11.77 -18.48
N VAL A 38 -16.34 10.78 -18.71
CA VAL A 38 -17.39 10.38 -17.78
C VAL A 38 -17.09 8.97 -17.31
N VAL A 39 -17.04 8.76 -16.00
CA VAL A 39 -16.86 7.45 -15.37
C VAL A 39 -17.99 7.23 -14.38
N TYR A 40 -18.73 6.14 -14.54
CA TYR A 40 -19.87 5.83 -13.69
C TYR A 40 -20.13 4.32 -13.66
N GLN A 41 -20.97 3.89 -12.71
CA GLN A 41 -21.49 2.54 -12.65
C GLN A 41 -22.94 2.52 -13.17
N GLU A 42 -23.24 1.56 -14.04
CA GLU A 42 -24.60 1.25 -14.48
C GLU A 42 -25.39 0.61 -13.31
N SER A 43 -26.72 0.52 -13.44
CA SER A 43 -27.59 -0.01 -12.37
C SER A 43 -27.31 -1.48 -12.02
N ASN A 44 -26.68 -2.24 -12.91
CA ASN A 44 -26.24 -3.62 -12.71
C ASN A 44 -24.83 -3.74 -12.08
N GLY A 45 -24.17 -2.62 -11.77
CA GLY A 45 -22.82 -2.57 -11.20
C GLY A 45 -21.67 -2.60 -12.23
N GLU A 46 -21.97 -2.64 -13.54
CA GLU A 46 -20.92 -2.58 -14.56
C GLU A 46 -20.31 -1.18 -14.65
N THR A 47 -18.99 -1.12 -14.82
CA THR A 47 -18.27 0.14 -14.96
C THR A 47 -18.29 0.62 -16.41
N ARG A 48 -18.62 1.89 -16.61
CA ARG A 48 -18.59 2.53 -17.92
C ARG A 48 -17.70 3.76 -17.94
N VAL A 49 -16.90 3.86 -18.99
CA VAL A 49 -16.00 5.00 -19.24
C VAL A 49 -16.24 5.52 -20.64
N ASP A 50 -16.56 6.81 -20.73
CA ASP A 50 -16.70 7.52 -21.99
C ASP A 50 -15.68 8.67 -22.05
N VAL A 51 -14.70 8.57 -22.95
CA VAL A 51 -13.77 9.65 -23.26
C VAL A 51 -14.44 10.62 -24.24
N LYS A 52 -14.61 11.89 -23.86
CA LYS A 52 -15.38 12.91 -24.60
C LYS A 52 -14.49 13.87 -25.40
N GLU A 53 -13.23 13.54 -25.61
CA GLU A 53 -12.31 14.30 -26.45
C GLU A 53 -11.35 13.37 -27.24
N SER A 54 -10.73 13.91 -28.29
CA SER A 54 -9.78 13.13 -29.11
C SER A 54 -8.43 13.01 -28.42
N VAL A 55 -7.94 11.76 -28.32
CA VAL A 55 -6.65 11.40 -27.70
C VAL A 55 -5.66 10.81 -28.71
N ARG A 56 -5.99 10.84 -30.01
CA ARG A 56 -5.22 10.18 -31.07
C ARG A 56 -3.80 10.76 -31.15
N GLY A 57 -2.80 9.89 -31.05
CA GLY A 57 -1.39 10.24 -31.17
C GLY A 57 -0.83 11.07 -30.01
N GLN A 58 -1.59 11.28 -28.94
CA GLN A 58 -1.18 12.05 -27.77
C GLN A 58 -0.62 11.16 -26.66
N ASP A 59 0.20 11.75 -25.80
CA ASP A 59 0.66 11.13 -24.56
C ASP A 59 -0.38 11.37 -23.47
N ILE A 60 -0.86 10.30 -22.85
CA ILE A 60 -1.98 10.34 -21.91
C ILE A 60 -1.54 9.87 -20.54
N PHE A 61 -1.85 10.65 -19.51
CA PHE A 61 -1.65 10.28 -18.10
C PHE A 61 -3.01 9.99 -17.47
N ILE A 62 -3.20 8.79 -16.93
CA ILE A 62 -4.40 8.41 -16.18
C ILE A 62 -4.05 8.44 -14.71
N ILE A 63 -4.64 9.35 -13.94
CA ILE A 63 -4.51 9.39 -12.49
C ILE A 63 -5.59 8.48 -11.90
N GLN A 64 -5.18 7.53 -11.05
CA GLN A 64 -6.10 6.68 -10.32
C GLN A 64 -5.70 6.57 -8.85
N THR A 65 -6.54 7.13 -7.98
CA THR A 65 -6.50 6.85 -6.54
C THR A 65 -7.41 5.67 -6.22
N ILE A 66 -7.17 5.00 -5.09
CA ILE A 66 -7.91 3.78 -4.74
C ILE A 66 -8.84 4.07 -3.54
N PRO A 67 -10.17 4.13 -3.74
CA PRO A 67 -11.15 4.18 -2.66
C PRO A 67 -11.31 2.82 -1.96
N ARG A 68 -12.24 2.76 -1.00
CA ARG A 68 -12.62 1.53 -0.30
C ARG A 68 -13.02 0.38 -1.26
N ASP A 69 -13.73 0.69 -2.34
CA ASP A 69 -14.01 -0.29 -3.39
C ASP A 69 -12.85 -0.39 -4.39
N VAL A 70 -11.86 -1.19 -4.00
CA VAL A 70 -10.64 -1.41 -4.78
C VAL A 70 -10.90 -2.07 -6.14
N ASN A 71 -11.89 -2.96 -6.23
CA ASN A 71 -12.15 -3.74 -7.44
C ASN A 71 -12.77 -2.87 -8.53
N THR A 72 -13.75 -2.05 -8.15
CA THR A 72 -14.33 -1.07 -9.07
C THR A 72 -13.27 -0.10 -9.58
N ALA A 73 -12.41 0.43 -8.69
CA ALA A 73 -11.34 1.34 -9.11
C ALA A 73 -10.33 0.67 -10.07
N ILE A 74 -10.04 -0.61 -9.90
CA ILE A 74 -9.21 -1.35 -10.86
C ILE A 74 -9.93 -1.46 -12.21
N MET A 75 -11.22 -1.79 -12.22
CA MET A 75 -12.00 -1.89 -13.45
C MET A 75 -12.13 -0.54 -14.17
N GLU A 76 -12.38 0.55 -13.44
CA GLU A 76 -12.38 1.91 -13.98
C GLU A 76 -11.08 2.23 -14.72
N LEU A 77 -9.94 1.93 -14.09
CA LEU A 77 -8.62 2.13 -14.68
C LEU A 77 -8.39 1.27 -15.92
N LEU A 78 -8.72 -0.03 -15.84
CA LEU A 78 -8.54 -0.96 -16.96
C LEU A 78 -9.41 -0.57 -18.17
N VAL A 79 -10.68 -0.23 -17.93
CA VAL A 79 -11.63 0.17 -18.98
C VAL A 79 -11.20 1.51 -19.58
N MET A 80 -10.79 2.49 -18.78
CA MET A 80 -10.28 3.78 -19.29
C MET A 80 -9.02 3.58 -20.13
N ALA A 81 -8.05 2.80 -19.65
CA ALA A 81 -6.84 2.50 -20.38
C ALA A 81 -7.13 1.82 -21.73
N TYR A 82 -8.05 0.85 -21.73
CA TYR A 82 -8.42 0.14 -22.95
C TYR A 82 -9.17 1.04 -23.94
N ALA A 83 -10.03 1.94 -23.46
CA ALA A 83 -10.70 2.94 -24.29
C ALA A 83 -9.71 3.92 -24.95
N LEU A 84 -8.72 4.38 -24.20
CA LEU A 84 -7.66 5.27 -24.69
C LEU A 84 -6.76 4.56 -25.72
N LYS A 85 -6.43 3.29 -25.48
CA LYS A 85 -5.69 2.44 -26.43
C LYS A 85 -6.46 2.26 -27.73
N THR A 86 -7.74 1.94 -27.63
CA THR A 86 -8.64 1.78 -28.79
C THR A 86 -8.77 3.09 -29.58
N SER A 87 -8.69 4.23 -28.88
CA SER A 87 -8.70 5.58 -29.46
C SER A 87 -7.34 6.03 -30.03
N CYS A 88 -6.37 5.11 -30.15
CA CYS A 88 -5.04 5.33 -30.71
C CYS A 88 -4.20 6.38 -29.95
N ALA A 89 -4.29 6.42 -28.62
CA ALA A 89 -3.31 7.12 -27.81
C ALA A 89 -1.89 6.60 -28.10
N LYS A 90 -0.89 7.49 -28.11
CA LYS A 90 0.50 7.13 -28.42
C LYS A 90 1.15 6.41 -27.24
N ASN A 91 1.07 7.02 -26.06
CA ASN A 91 1.51 6.46 -24.79
C ASN A 91 0.40 6.62 -23.77
N ILE A 92 0.24 5.62 -22.90
CA ILE A 92 -0.74 5.62 -21.81
C ILE A 92 0.04 5.35 -20.52
N ILE A 93 0.19 6.38 -19.70
CA ILE A 93 0.94 6.35 -18.45
C ILE A 93 -0.06 6.26 -17.30
N GLY A 94 0.01 5.19 -16.52
CA GLY A 94 -0.81 5.03 -15.31
C GLY A 94 -0.14 5.71 -14.12
N VAL A 95 -0.71 6.79 -13.61
CA VAL A 95 -0.30 7.43 -12.36
C VAL A 95 -1.15 6.86 -11.24
N ILE A 96 -0.59 5.89 -10.51
CA ILE A 96 -1.27 5.08 -9.49
C ILE A 96 -0.52 5.28 -8.17
N PRO A 97 -0.82 6.35 -7.41
CA PRO A 97 -0.01 6.74 -6.25
C PRO A 97 0.09 5.65 -5.19
N TYR A 98 -1.01 4.97 -4.86
CA TYR A 98 -1.03 3.73 -4.10
C TYR A 98 -1.36 2.55 -5.02
N PHE A 99 -0.44 1.60 -5.17
CA PHE A 99 -0.67 0.43 -6.01
C PHE A 99 -1.50 -0.63 -5.25
N PRO A 100 -2.74 -0.95 -5.70
CA PRO A 100 -3.59 -1.89 -4.98
C PRO A 100 -3.06 -3.32 -5.09
N TYR A 101 -3.50 -4.19 -4.17
CA TYR A 101 -3.01 -5.57 -4.04
C TYR A 101 -1.50 -5.71 -3.79
N SER A 102 -0.77 -4.63 -3.50
CA SER A 102 0.69 -4.63 -3.27
C SER A 102 1.10 -5.46 -2.05
N LYS A 103 0.28 -5.52 -0.98
CA LYS A 103 0.47 -6.47 0.15
C LYS A 103 0.44 -7.94 -0.30
N GLN A 104 -0.20 -8.26 -1.43
CA GLN A 104 -0.29 -9.60 -2.03
C GLN A 104 0.78 -9.84 -3.11
N CYS A 105 2.00 -9.33 -2.88
CA CYS A 105 3.17 -9.49 -3.76
C CYS A 105 3.98 -10.77 -3.52
N LYS A 106 3.69 -11.53 -2.46
CA LYS A 106 4.34 -12.80 -2.13
C LYS A 106 3.30 -13.91 -2.07
N MET A 107 3.63 -15.07 -2.62
CA MET A 107 2.75 -16.23 -2.54
C MET A 107 2.66 -16.70 -1.08
N ARG A 108 1.46 -16.72 -0.52
CA ARG A 108 1.19 -17.25 0.81
C ARG A 108 0.49 -18.60 0.67
N LYS A 109 1.03 -19.65 1.29
CA LYS A 109 0.41 -21.00 1.30
C LYS A 109 0.13 -21.47 -0.14
N ARG A 110 -1.02 -22.10 -0.41
CA ARG A 110 -1.52 -22.41 -1.76
C ARG A 110 -2.29 -21.22 -2.34
N GLY A 111 -1.65 -20.05 -2.37
CA GLY A 111 -2.23 -18.80 -2.86
C GLY A 111 -1.66 -18.39 -4.22
N SER A 112 -2.02 -17.20 -4.67
CA SER A 112 -1.50 -16.57 -5.90
C SER A 112 -0.76 -15.28 -5.56
N ILE A 113 0.04 -14.78 -6.50
CA ILE A 113 0.64 -13.43 -6.43
C ILE A 113 -0.29 -12.49 -7.20
N VAL A 114 -1.35 -12.01 -6.52
CA VAL A 114 -2.39 -11.19 -7.16
C VAL A 114 -1.83 -9.86 -7.67
N CYS A 115 -0.82 -9.30 -6.98
CA CYS A 115 -0.12 -8.10 -7.45
C CYS A 115 0.47 -8.28 -8.87
N LYS A 116 1.02 -9.47 -9.17
CA LYS A 116 1.56 -9.80 -10.51
C LYS A 116 0.46 -9.98 -11.54
N LEU A 117 -0.67 -10.59 -11.16
CA LEU A 117 -1.85 -10.70 -12.02
C LEU A 117 -2.32 -9.29 -12.42
N LEU A 118 -2.48 -8.39 -11.45
CA LEU A 118 -2.90 -7.01 -11.68
C LEU A 118 -1.92 -6.26 -12.61
N ALA A 119 -0.61 -6.35 -12.36
CA ALA A 119 0.39 -5.75 -13.24
C ALA A 119 0.27 -6.24 -14.70
N SER A 120 -0.04 -7.53 -14.88
CA SER A 120 -0.22 -8.16 -16.19
C SER A 120 -1.51 -7.67 -16.88
N MET A 121 -2.59 -7.50 -16.12
CA MET A 121 -3.87 -6.95 -16.61
C MET A 121 -3.72 -5.50 -17.06
N LEU A 122 -3.01 -4.66 -16.28
CA LEU A 122 -2.77 -3.25 -16.62
C LEU A 122 -1.96 -3.11 -17.91
N ALA A 123 -0.88 -3.90 -18.06
CA ALA A 123 -0.10 -3.94 -19.29
C ALA A 123 -0.96 -4.40 -20.48
N LYS A 124 -1.80 -5.42 -20.29
CA LYS A 124 -2.69 -5.92 -21.35
C LYS A 124 -3.75 -4.90 -21.77
N ALA A 125 -4.30 -4.16 -20.81
CA ALA A 125 -5.27 -3.08 -21.04
C ALA A 125 -4.68 -1.95 -21.88
N GLY A 126 -3.37 -1.70 -21.79
CA GLY A 126 -2.67 -0.75 -22.67
C GLY A 126 -1.71 0.19 -21.98
N LEU A 127 -1.45 0.04 -20.68
CA LEU A 127 -0.50 0.88 -19.98
C LEU A 127 0.92 0.64 -20.50
N THR A 128 1.54 1.73 -20.94
CA THR A 128 2.91 1.76 -21.50
C THR A 128 3.96 2.15 -20.46
N HIS A 129 3.55 2.75 -19.34
CA HIS A 129 4.40 3.18 -18.24
C HIS A 129 3.54 3.31 -16.97
N ILE A 130 4.10 3.04 -15.80
CA ILE A 130 3.50 3.34 -14.48
C ILE A 130 4.32 4.39 -13.73
N ILE A 131 3.65 5.37 -13.14
CA ILE A 131 4.17 6.18 -12.04
C ILE A 131 3.43 5.74 -10.77
N THR A 132 4.16 5.39 -9.72
CA THR A 132 3.59 5.01 -8.42
C THR A 132 4.48 5.56 -7.31
N MET A 133 4.07 5.40 -6.05
CA MET A 133 4.87 5.88 -4.92
C MET A 133 4.95 4.79 -3.84
N ASP A 134 6.14 4.60 -3.28
CA ASP A 134 6.45 3.65 -2.19
C ASP A 134 5.76 2.29 -2.30
N LEU A 135 6.02 1.58 -3.40
CA LEU A 135 5.60 0.18 -3.53
C LEU A 135 5.95 -0.64 -2.29
N HIS A 136 4.98 -1.42 -1.78
CA HIS A 136 5.12 -2.23 -0.56
C HIS A 136 6.41 -3.06 -0.53
N GLN A 137 6.83 -3.58 -1.69
CA GLN A 137 8.14 -4.16 -1.91
C GLN A 137 8.69 -3.59 -3.22
N LYS A 138 9.93 -3.11 -3.23
CA LYS A 138 10.54 -2.48 -4.42
C LYS A 138 10.66 -3.44 -5.62
N GLU A 139 10.72 -4.75 -5.34
CA GLU A 139 10.78 -5.82 -6.34
C GLU A 139 9.50 -5.93 -7.18
N ILE A 140 8.38 -5.36 -6.72
CA ILE A 140 7.13 -5.29 -7.49
C ILE A 140 7.34 -4.59 -8.84
N GLN A 141 8.33 -3.70 -8.96
CA GLN A 141 8.70 -3.09 -10.26
C GLN A 141 8.98 -4.15 -11.33
N GLY A 142 9.59 -5.29 -10.96
CA GLY A 142 9.87 -6.39 -11.87
C GLY A 142 8.64 -7.22 -12.27
N PHE A 143 7.46 -6.93 -11.72
CA PHE A 143 6.22 -7.61 -12.13
C PHE A 143 5.68 -7.06 -13.44
N PHE A 144 5.94 -5.79 -13.73
CA PHE A 144 5.46 -5.10 -14.93
C PHE A 144 6.35 -5.42 -16.13
N SER A 145 5.72 -5.48 -17.31
CA SER A 145 6.42 -5.59 -18.59
C SER A 145 6.77 -4.22 -19.19
N CYS A 146 6.33 -3.13 -18.55
CA CYS A 146 6.57 -1.75 -18.93
C CYS A 146 7.42 -1.04 -17.87
N PRO A 147 8.05 0.10 -18.21
CA PRO A 147 8.78 0.91 -17.24
C PRO A 147 7.89 1.31 -16.05
N VAL A 148 8.50 1.42 -14.87
CA VAL A 148 7.86 1.83 -13.63
C VAL A 148 8.74 2.85 -12.93
N ASP A 149 8.20 4.03 -12.69
CA ASP A 149 8.78 5.03 -11.79
C ASP A 149 8.16 4.86 -10.40
N ASN A 150 8.88 4.21 -9.49
CA ASN A 150 8.49 4.08 -8.08
C ASN A 150 9.07 5.24 -7.27
N LEU A 151 8.30 6.34 -7.17
CA LEU A 151 8.66 7.54 -6.41
C LEU A 151 8.69 7.28 -4.90
N ARG A 152 9.22 8.21 -4.11
CA ARG A 152 9.23 8.11 -2.63
C ARG A 152 8.61 9.31 -1.96
N ALA A 153 7.87 9.06 -0.89
CA ALA A 153 7.38 10.08 0.02
C ALA A 153 8.37 10.41 1.15
N SER A 154 9.40 9.59 1.36
CA SER A 154 10.36 9.77 2.47
C SER A 154 10.97 11.18 2.58
N PRO A 155 11.27 11.93 1.49
CA PRO A 155 11.73 13.32 1.62
C PRO A 155 10.70 14.24 2.28
N PHE A 156 9.42 14.09 1.93
CA PHE A 156 8.33 14.92 2.48
C PHE A 156 8.01 14.53 3.93
N LEU A 157 8.02 13.24 4.25
CA LEU A 157 7.78 12.75 5.62
C LEU A 157 8.94 13.10 6.55
N ILE A 158 10.19 13.05 6.07
CA ILE A 158 11.35 13.50 6.86
C ILE A 158 11.35 15.01 7.08
N GLN A 159 10.97 15.79 6.06
CA GLN A 159 10.77 17.22 6.22
C GLN A 159 9.70 17.51 7.29
N TYR A 160 8.58 16.79 7.26
CA TYR A 160 7.54 16.91 8.29
C TYR A 160 8.08 16.62 9.70
N ILE A 161 8.86 15.56 9.88
CA ILE A 161 9.50 15.25 11.19
C ILE A 161 10.39 16.41 11.65
N GLN A 162 11.14 17.05 10.75
CA GLN A 162 12.07 18.12 11.10
C GLN A 162 11.38 19.46 11.41
N GLU A 163 10.26 19.74 10.76
CA GLU A 163 9.54 21.02 10.85
C GLU A 163 8.44 21.01 11.91
N GLU A 164 7.70 19.90 12.03
CA GLU A 164 6.46 19.85 12.81
C GLU A 164 6.59 19.05 14.12
N ILE A 165 7.54 18.12 14.23
CA ILE A 165 7.74 17.37 15.49
C ILE A 165 8.72 18.13 16.41
N PRO A 166 8.25 18.61 17.58
CA PRO A 166 9.12 19.27 18.54
C PRO A 166 10.12 18.26 19.11
N ASP A 167 11.35 18.70 19.33
CA ASP A 167 12.43 17.87 19.88
C ASP A 167 12.67 16.55 19.14
N TYR A 168 12.46 16.51 17.82
CA TYR A 168 12.69 15.30 17.00
C TYR A 168 14.11 14.72 17.14
N ARG A 169 15.08 15.53 17.59
CA ARG A 169 16.45 15.07 17.88
C ARG A 169 16.55 14.12 19.08
N ASN A 170 15.59 14.17 20.00
CA ASN A 170 15.42 13.21 21.08
C ASN A 170 14.54 12.01 20.67
N ALA A 171 14.21 11.87 19.39
CA ALA A 171 13.41 10.75 18.91
C ALA A 171 14.24 9.50 18.62
N VAL A 172 13.54 8.37 18.56
CA VAL A 172 14.01 7.09 18.05
C VAL A 172 13.06 6.62 16.95
N ILE A 173 13.62 6.20 15.83
CA ILE A 173 12.83 5.63 14.73
C ILE A 173 12.51 4.18 15.06
N VAL A 174 11.26 3.78 14.91
CA VAL A 174 10.77 2.46 15.28
C VAL A 174 10.24 1.73 14.05
N ALA A 175 10.71 0.50 13.83
CA ALA A 175 10.09 -0.41 12.88
C ALA A 175 9.01 -1.24 13.59
N LYS A 176 7.78 -1.23 13.07
CA LYS A 176 6.66 -2.04 13.59
C LYS A 176 6.93 -3.55 13.56
N SER A 177 7.74 -3.99 12.61
CA SER A 177 8.10 -5.40 12.44
C SER A 177 9.48 -5.53 11.77
N PRO A 178 10.11 -6.72 11.80
CA PRO A 178 11.38 -6.93 11.12
C PRO A 178 11.33 -6.66 9.61
N SER A 179 10.16 -6.80 8.96
CA SER A 179 10.03 -6.49 7.54
C SER A 179 10.07 -4.99 7.24
N ALA A 180 9.70 -4.14 8.20
CA ALA A 180 9.77 -2.69 8.08
C ALA A 180 11.14 -2.12 8.49
N ALA A 181 12.06 -2.95 9.01
CA ALA A 181 13.32 -2.51 9.58
C ALA A 181 14.21 -1.73 8.60
N LYS A 182 14.27 -2.15 7.32
CA LYS A 182 15.06 -1.44 6.30
C LYS A 182 14.59 0.00 6.07
N ARG A 183 13.27 0.20 6.04
CA ARG A 183 12.66 1.51 5.88
C ARG A 183 12.91 2.40 7.08
N ALA A 184 12.68 1.87 8.28
CA ALA A 184 12.98 2.58 9.53
C ALA A 184 14.46 2.95 9.64
N GLN A 185 15.36 2.06 9.21
CA GLN A 185 16.80 2.32 9.16
C GLN A 185 17.14 3.49 8.24
N SER A 186 16.56 3.55 7.03
CA SER A 186 16.77 4.68 6.10
C SER A 186 16.37 6.03 6.72
N TYR A 187 15.24 6.08 7.44
CA TYR A 187 14.82 7.28 8.17
C TYR A 187 15.79 7.62 9.30
N ALA A 188 16.22 6.63 10.08
CA ALA A 188 17.16 6.81 11.19
C ALA A 188 18.52 7.36 10.70
N GLU A 189 19.06 6.83 9.59
CA GLU A 189 20.32 7.28 9.00
C GLU A 189 20.24 8.74 8.52
N ARG A 190 19.16 9.11 7.83
CA ARG A 190 18.95 10.46 7.29
C ARG A 190 18.70 11.50 8.39
N LEU A 191 18.00 11.12 9.46
CA LEU A 191 17.74 11.99 10.61
C LEU A 191 18.88 11.98 11.65
N ARG A 192 19.82 11.03 11.53
CA ARG A 192 20.89 10.74 12.51
C ARG A 192 20.32 10.40 13.90
N LEU A 193 19.33 9.52 13.94
CA LEU A 193 18.64 9.08 15.15
C LEU A 193 18.91 7.59 15.42
N GLY A 194 18.55 7.14 16.62
CA GLY A 194 18.55 5.72 16.96
C GLY A 194 17.47 4.95 16.20
N LEU A 195 17.64 3.63 16.12
CA LEU A 195 16.68 2.69 15.56
C LEU A 195 16.24 1.69 16.65
N ALA A 196 14.94 1.44 16.74
CA ALA A 196 14.37 0.34 17.48
C ALA A 196 13.50 -0.52 16.55
N VAL A 197 13.40 -1.81 16.84
CA VAL A 197 12.63 -2.77 16.04
C VAL A 197 11.74 -3.56 16.97
N ILE A 198 10.45 -3.60 16.65
CA ILE A 198 9.48 -4.45 17.32
C ILE A 198 9.49 -5.83 16.65
N HIS A 199 9.51 -6.89 17.45
CA HIS A 199 9.34 -8.26 16.97
C HIS A 199 8.43 -9.06 17.89
N GLY A 200 7.85 -10.13 17.34
CA GLY A 200 6.83 -10.93 18.02
C GLY A 200 5.50 -10.81 17.29
N GLU A 201 4.52 -11.58 17.74
CA GLU A 201 3.17 -11.58 17.16
C GLU A 201 2.17 -11.21 18.25
N ALA A 202 1.35 -10.19 17.99
CA ALA A 202 0.20 -9.88 18.84
C ALA A 202 -0.89 -10.97 18.64
N PRO A 203 -1.70 -11.29 19.67
CA PRO A 203 -2.82 -12.21 19.51
C PRO A 203 -3.81 -11.65 18.47
N GLY A 204 -4.14 -12.42 17.42
CA GLY A 204 -5.09 -12.01 16.38
C GLY A 204 -4.48 -11.39 15.12
N SER A 205 -3.15 -11.43 14.96
CA SER A 205 -2.46 -10.83 13.79
C SER A 205 -2.92 -11.42 12.45
N GLU A 206 -2.75 -10.70 11.32
CA GLU A 206 -3.07 -11.23 9.97
C GLU A 206 -2.36 -12.57 9.66
N ALA A 207 -1.26 -12.88 10.36
CA ALA A 207 -0.56 -14.16 10.27
C ALA A 207 -1.30 -15.34 10.95
N ASP A 208 -2.32 -15.06 11.77
CA ASP A 208 -3.11 -16.02 12.56
C ASP A 208 -4.26 -16.67 11.78
N MET A 209 -4.60 -16.17 10.58
CA MET A 209 -5.65 -16.80 9.78
C MET A 209 -5.24 -18.24 9.42
N ALA A 210 -5.96 -19.21 9.98
CA ALA A 210 -5.72 -20.65 9.82
C ALA A 210 -5.51 -21.00 8.35
N ASP A 211 -4.46 -21.76 8.06
CA ASP A 211 -4.00 -22.03 6.69
C ASP A 211 -4.71 -23.17 5.98
N GLY A 212 -5.64 -23.85 6.67
CA GLY A 212 -6.33 -25.03 6.16
C GLY A 212 -5.40 -26.13 5.67
N ARG A 213 -4.08 -26.08 5.98
CA ARG A 213 -3.13 -27.14 5.62
C ARG A 213 -3.34 -28.38 6.47
N HIS A 214 -4.02 -28.21 7.61
CA HIS A 214 -4.60 -29.29 8.35
C HIS A 214 -6.00 -29.52 7.79
N SER A 215 -6.18 -30.62 7.06
CA SER A 215 -7.52 -31.20 6.95
C SER A 215 -8.07 -31.34 8.37
N PRO A 216 -9.36 -31.01 8.64
CA PRO A 216 -9.96 -31.38 9.90
C PRO A 216 -9.66 -32.86 10.14
N PRO A 217 -9.16 -33.29 11.31
CA PRO A 217 -9.04 -34.70 11.59
C PRO A 217 -10.39 -35.34 11.28
N ALA A 218 -10.40 -36.43 10.51
CA ALA A 218 -11.63 -37.11 10.15
C ALA A 218 -12.44 -37.33 11.43
N THR A 219 -13.55 -36.60 11.56
CA THR A 219 -14.43 -36.73 12.72
C THR A 219 -14.91 -38.17 12.74
N ARG A 220 -14.47 -38.95 13.73
CA ARG A 220 -15.11 -40.24 14.02
C ARG A 220 -16.53 -39.91 14.47
N THR A 221 -17.48 -39.94 13.55
CA THR A 221 -18.90 -40.06 13.89
C THR A 221 -19.10 -41.42 14.52
N THR A 222 -18.92 -41.50 15.84
CA THR A 222 -19.45 -42.61 16.63
C THR A 222 -20.93 -42.33 16.86
N THR A 223 -21.73 -42.53 15.82
CA THR A 223 -23.18 -42.73 15.95
C THR A 223 -23.46 -44.08 15.32
N GLY A 224 -23.85 -45.01 16.19
CA GLY A 224 -23.78 -46.45 15.93
C GLY A 224 -24.64 -46.92 14.79
N HIS A 225 -24.18 -47.98 14.13
CA HIS A 225 -25.00 -49.08 13.66
C HIS A 225 -24.15 -50.36 13.64
N THR A 226 -24.70 -51.41 14.22
CA THR A 226 -24.16 -52.76 14.31
C THR A 226 -24.20 -53.48 12.96
N GLY A 227 -23.10 -54.12 12.59
CA GLY A 227 -23.11 -55.24 11.63
C GLY A 227 -22.56 -54.90 10.25
N LEU A 228 -21.27 -55.23 10.04
CA LEU A 228 -20.60 -55.74 8.83
C LEU A 228 -19.13 -55.32 8.91
N GLU A 229 -18.29 -56.22 9.41
CA GLU A 229 -16.84 -56.08 9.35
C GLU A 229 -16.39 -56.11 7.88
N ILE A 230 -16.07 -54.94 7.34
CA ILE A 230 -15.32 -54.84 6.09
C ILE A 230 -13.85 -55.15 6.42
N PRO A 231 -13.21 -56.13 5.76
CA PRO A 231 -11.82 -56.49 6.02
C PRO A 231 -10.90 -55.27 5.83
N GLN A 232 -10.04 -55.05 6.82
CA GLN A 232 -9.02 -54.02 6.82
C GLN A 232 -7.94 -54.31 5.77
N THR A 233 -8.20 -53.99 4.50
CA THR A 233 -7.21 -53.99 3.43
C THR A 233 -7.23 -52.68 2.65
N ARG A 234 -7.09 -51.56 3.35
CA ARG A 234 -6.33 -50.42 2.81
C ARG A 234 -5.07 -50.26 3.64
N ARG A 235 -4.03 -50.97 3.18
CA ARG A 235 -2.65 -50.65 3.51
C ARG A 235 -2.48 -49.14 3.42
N ARG A 236 -2.21 -48.47 4.55
CA ARG A 236 -1.35 -47.29 4.50
C ARG A 236 -0.16 -47.70 3.64
N ALA A 237 0.20 -46.91 2.65
CA ALA A 237 1.57 -46.94 2.19
C ALA A 237 2.43 -46.46 3.36
N THR A 238 2.67 -47.33 4.33
CA THR A 238 3.75 -47.20 5.29
C THR A 238 5.00 -47.44 4.46
N PHE A 239 5.66 -46.37 4.02
CA PHE A 239 7.08 -46.47 3.74
C PHE A 239 7.73 -46.99 5.01
N PRO A 240 8.24 -48.23 5.04
CA PRO A 240 8.88 -48.76 6.24
C PRO A 240 10.13 -47.91 6.49
N GLY A 241 10.21 -47.25 7.64
CA GLY A 241 11.40 -46.50 8.07
C GLY A 241 11.38 -44.98 7.93
N LEU A 242 10.25 -44.34 7.57
CA LEU A 242 10.15 -42.88 7.60
C LEU A 242 9.26 -42.41 8.75
N GLU A 243 9.80 -42.39 9.97
CA GLU A 243 9.23 -41.59 11.06
C GLU A 243 9.58 -40.13 10.80
N LEU A 244 8.60 -39.35 10.31
CA LEU A 244 8.77 -37.91 10.23
C LEU A 244 8.80 -37.35 11.66
N PRO A 245 9.79 -36.52 12.01
CA PRO A 245 9.83 -35.87 13.32
C PRO A 245 8.52 -35.12 13.58
N ILE A 246 7.93 -35.33 14.75
CA ILE A 246 6.79 -34.53 15.20
C ILE A 246 7.31 -33.12 15.44
N MET A 247 7.04 -32.22 14.50
CA MET A 247 7.36 -30.80 14.69
C MET A 247 6.43 -30.26 15.78
N MET A 248 7.01 -29.85 16.91
CA MET A 248 6.26 -29.09 17.92
C MET A 248 5.71 -27.83 17.27
N ALA A 249 4.45 -27.51 17.56
CA ALA A 249 3.86 -26.26 17.13
C ALA A 249 4.74 -25.11 17.65
N LYS A 250 5.18 -24.24 16.74
CA LYS A 250 5.99 -23.07 17.11
C LYS A 250 5.12 -22.16 17.98
N GLU A 251 5.41 -22.05 19.27
CA GLU A 251 4.80 -21.01 20.11
C GLU A 251 5.22 -19.64 19.59
N LYS A 252 4.23 -18.76 19.43
CA LYS A 252 4.43 -17.42 18.90
C LYS A 252 5.02 -16.55 20.03
N PRO A 253 6.20 -15.95 19.84
CA PRO A 253 6.80 -15.12 20.88
C PRO A 253 5.97 -13.86 21.10
N PRO A 254 5.81 -13.40 22.36
CA PRO A 254 5.11 -12.16 22.65
C PRO A 254 5.81 -10.97 22.01
N ILE A 255 5.06 -9.89 21.80
CA ILE A 255 5.58 -8.65 21.24
C ILE A 255 6.65 -8.03 22.17
N THR A 256 7.79 -7.66 21.62
CA THR A 256 8.93 -7.08 22.35
C THR A 256 9.64 -6.02 21.50
N VAL A 257 10.35 -5.09 22.15
CA VAL A 257 11.14 -4.04 21.51
C VAL A 257 12.63 -4.36 21.64
N VAL A 258 13.35 -4.27 20.53
CA VAL A 258 14.81 -4.30 20.48
C VAL A 258 15.29 -2.89 20.16
N GLY A 259 15.96 -2.24 21.12
CA GLY A 259 16.41 -0.85 21.04
C GLY A 259 16.02 -0.03 22.27
N ASP A 260 16.70 1.08 22.50
CA ASP A 260 16.40 2.01 23.62
C ASP A 260 15.36 3.05 23.19
N VAL A 261 14.21 3.06 23.87
CA VAL A 261 13.08 3.96 23.61
C VAL A 261 12.68 4.79 24.84
N GLY A 262 13.33 4.56 25.99
CA GLY A 262 12.94 5.17 27.26
C GLY A 262 13.28 6.66 27.29
N GLY A 263 12.33 7.50 27.70
CA GLY A 263 12.52 8.96 27.78
C GLY A 263 12.66 9.65 26.41
N ARG A 264 12.25 8.98 25.33
CA ARG A 264 12.36 9.47 23.95
C ARG A 264 10.99 9.58 23.27
N ILE A 265 10.95 10.33 22.17
CA ILE A 265 9.84 10.30 21.21
C ILE A 265 10.01 9.05 20.35
N ALA A 266 8.98 8.22 20.22
CA ALA A 266 9.00 7.07 19.32
C ALA A 266 8.29 7.42 18.00
N ILE A 267 8.97 7.29 16.87
CA ILE A 267 8.40 7.53 15.54
C ILE A 267 8.35 6.20 14.79
N ILE A 268 7.17 5.58 14.73
CA ILE A 268 6.94 4.35 13.98
C ILE A 268 6.88 4.69 12.48
N VAL A 269 7.69 4.02 11.67
CA VAL A 269 7.72 4.21 10.21
C VAL A 269 7.27 2.95 9.50
N ASP A 270 6.28 3.07 8.62
CA ASP A 270 5.80 1.99 7.75
C ASP A 270 5.43 2.53 6.35
N ASP A 271 5.13 1.68 5.36
CA ASP A 271 4.66 2.14 4.05
C ASP A 271 3.14 2.35 4.01
N ILE A 272 2.39 1.49 4.71
CA ILE A 272 0.93 1.46 4.68
C ILE A 272 0.38 1.40 6.10
N VAL A 273 -0.60 2.25 6.38
CA VAL A 273 -1.49 2.15 7.55
C VAL A 273 -2.87 1.74 7.04
N ASP A 274 -3.29 0.52 7.34
CA ASP A 274 -4.56 -0.07 6.90
C ASP A 274 -5.36 -0.57 8.11
N ASN A 275 -5.11 -1.81 8.58
CA ASN A 275 -5.49 -2.24 9.91
C ASN A 275 -4.48 -1.68 10.93
N VAL A 276 -4.99 -1.07 12.00
CA VAL A 276 -4.22 -0.36 13.03
C VAL A 276 -3.94 -1.20 14.28
N GLU A 277 -4.42 -2.44 14.37
CA GLU A 277 -4.22 -3.33 15.53
C GLU A 277 -2.77 -3.44 15.97
N ASP A 278 -1.90 -3.80 15.04
CA ASP A 278 -0.47 -3.91 15.29
C ASP A 278 0.16 -2.56 15.68
N PHE A 279 -0.34 -1.45 15.12
CA PHE A 279 0.16 -0.11 15.41
C PHE A 279 -0.23 0.33 16.83
N VAL A 280 -1.46 0.02 17.26
CA VAL A 280 -1.93 0.28 18.63
C VAL A 280 -1.16 -0.59 19.62
N ALA A 281 -0.99 -1.88 19.36
CA ALA A 281 -0.20 -2.76 20.22
C ALA A 281 1.27 -2.31 20.32
N ALA A 282 1.86 -1.87 19.20
CA ALA A 282 3.19 -1.28 19.19
C ALA A 282 3.26 0.01 20.04
N ALA A 283 2.26 0.88 19.93
CA ALA A 283 2.19 2.13 20.69
C ALA A 283 2.12 1.88 22.20
N GLU A 284 1.25 0.98 22.66
CA GLU A 284 1.15 0.64 24.09
C GLU A 284 2.48 0.06 24.61
N LEU A 285 3.11 -0.85 23.86
CA LEU A 285 4.41 -1.41 24.22
C LEU A 285 5.51 -0.35 24.31
N LEU A 286 5.54 0.61 23.39
CA LEU A 286 6.51 1.70 23.42
C LEU A 286 6.29 2.61 24.64
N LYS A 287 5.03 2.87 25.00
CA LYS A 287 4.65 3.64 26.18
C LYS A 287 5.04 2.94 27.48
N GLU A 288 4.81 1.63 27.59
CA GLU A 288 5.27 0.80 28.72
C GLU A 288 6.80 0.83 28.87
N ARG A 289 7.53 0.94 27.76
CA ARG A 289 8.98 1.08 27.72
C ARG A 289 9.48 2.51 27.95
N GLY A 290 8.58 3.44 28.25
CA GLY A 290 8.91 4.81 28.66
C GLY A 290 9.01 5.82 27.52
N ALA A 291 8.52 5.51 26.31
CA ALA A 291 8.33 6.52 25.28
C ALA A 291 7.22 7.49 25.69
N TYR A 292 7.49 8.79 25.66
CA TYR A 292 6.54 9.81 26.14
C TYR A 292 5.67 10.43 25.05
N LYS A 293 6.03 10.22 23.78
CA LYS A 293 5.27 10.59 22.58
C LYS A 293 5.41 9.54 21.51
N ILE A 294 4.33 9.24 20.79
CA ILE A 294 4.28 8.20 19.76
C ILE A 294 3.67 8.76 18.47
N TYR A 295 4.48 8.77 17.41
CA TYR A 295 4.07 9.20 16.07
C TYR A 295 4.06 8.01 15.12
N ILE A 296 3.16 8.00 14.15
CA ILE A 296 3.17 7.07 13.03
C ILE A 296 3.39 7.85 11.74
N MET A 297 4.35 7.40 10.94
CA MET A 297 4.66 7.92 9.62
C MET A 297 4.43 6.83 8.59
N ALA A 298 3.57 7.08 7.61
CA ALA A 298 3.41 6.17 6.49
C ALA A 298 3.09 6.86 5.18
N THR A 299 3.46 6.23 4.07
CA THR A 299 3.13 6.79 2.76
C THR A 299 1.63 6.67 2.50
N HIS A 300 1.04 5.50 2.71
CA HIS A 300 -0.34 5.21 2.33
C HIS A 300 -1.26 5.09 3.56
N GLY A 301 -2.17 6.04 3.73
CA GLY A 301 -3.24 5.98 4.73
C GLY A 301 -4.50 5.35 4.17
N LEU A 302 -4.58 4.01 4.17
CA LEU A 302 -5.81 3.29 3.79
C LEU A 302 -6.87 3.40 4.88
N LEU A 303 -6.43 3.27 6.15
CA LEU A 303 -7.22 3.54 7.35
C LEU A 303 -8.61 2.88 7.26
N SER A 304 -8.63 1.57 7.04
CA SER A 304 -9.87 0.83 6.78
C SER A 304 -10.63 0.50 8.06
N ALA A 305 -11.92 0.17 7.90
CA ALA A 305 -12.81 -0.21 9.00
C ALA A 305 -12.83 0.83 10.15
N GLU A 306 -12.54 0.40 11.38
CA GLU A 306 -12.57 1.22 12.60
C GLU A 306 -11.22 1.87 12.92
N ALA A 307 -10.30 1.92 11.95
CA ALA A 307 -8.97 2.48 12.15
C ALA A 307 -8.95 3.89 12.78
N PRO A 308 -9.77 4.86 12.35
CA PRO A 308 -9.75 6.20 12.93
C PRO A 308 -10.15 6.21 14.42
N THR A 309 -11.22 5.51 14.78
CA THR A 309 -11.69 5.41 16.18
C THR A 309 -10.61 4.78 17.07
N ARG A 310 -9.99 3.70 16.59
CA ARG A 310 -8.95 3.01 17.36
C ARG A 310 -7.67 3.83 17.52
N ILE A 311 -7.30 4.63 16.53
CA ILE A 311 -6.19 5.59 16.66
C ILE A 311 -6.53 6.63 17.73
N GLU A 312 -7.75 7.17 17.71
CA GLU A 312 -8.19 8.19 18.67
C GLU A 312 -8.11 7.69 20.11
N GLU A 313 -8.58 6.47 20.38
CA GLU A 313 -8.61 5.85 21.71
C GLU A 313 -7.24 5.34 22.20
N SER A 314 -6.25 5.24 21.33
CA SER A 314 -4.93 4.67 21.64
C SER A 314 -3.92 5.67 22.23
N ALA A 315 -2.78 5.13 22.69
CA ALA A 315 -1.59 5.90 23.06
C ALA A 315 -0.90 6.67 21.91
N ILE A 316 -1.32 6.51 20.66
CA ILE A 316 -0.74 7.23 19.52
C ILE A 316 -1.10 8.72 19.63
N ASP A 317 -0.11 9.60 19.51
CA ASP A 317 -0.31 11.05 19.54
C ASP A 317 -0.70 11.61 18.18
N GLU A 318 -0.05 11.13 17.12
CA GLU A 318 -0.29 11.63 15.75
C GLU A 318 0.02 10.57 14.69
N VAL A 319 -0.79 10.55 13.64
CA VAL A 319 -0.63 9.67 12.47
C VAL A 319 -0.49 10.54 11.23
N VAL A 320 0.69 10.53 10.63
CA VAL A 320 1.04 11.33 9.46
C VAL A 320 1.08 10.42 8.24
N VAL A 321 0.16 10.67 7.30
CA VAL A 321 0.06 9.93 6.04
C VAL A 321 0.11 10.88 4.85
N THR A 322 0.39 10.38 3.65
CA THR A 322 0.28 11.23 2.44
C THR A 322 -1.11 11.16 1.83
N ASN A 323 -1.45 12.12 0.96
CA ASN A 323 -2.68 12.09 0.17
C ASN A 323 -2.66 11.12 -1.04
N THR A 324 -1.85 10.05 -1.01
CA THR A 324 -1.87 8.98 -2.03
C THR A 324 -3.20 8.23 -2.12
N VAL A 325 -3.89 8.12 -1.00
CA VAL A 325 -5.21 7.50 -0.85
C VAL A 325 -6.13 8.56 -0.25
N PRO A 326 -7.37 8.73 -0.74
CA PRO A 326 -8.32 9.69 -0.17
C PRO A 326 -8.78 9.24 1.22
N HIS A 327 -8.64 10.10 2.23
CA HIS A 327 -8.96 9.77 3.63
C HIS A 327 -9.61 10.93 4.40
N GLU A 328 -10.33 11.83 3.72
CA GLU A 328 -10.96 12.99 4.34
C GLU A 328 -12.05 12.61 5.37
N LEU A 329 -12.79 11.52 5.14
CA LEU A 329 -13.76 11.02 6.13
C LEU A 329 -13.07 10.53 7.41
N GLN A 330 -11.93 9.85 7.28
CA GLN A 330 -11.14 9.35 8.39
C GLN A 330 -10.55 10.49 9.22
N LYS A 331 -10.09 11.57 8.58
CA LYS A 331 -9.61 12.78 9.28
C LYS A 331 -10.69 13.49 10.06
N LEU A 332 -11.92 13.50 9.55
CA LEU A 332 -13.05 14.05 10.30
C LEU A 332 -13.38 13.22 11.56
N GLN A 333 -13.12 11.91 11.51
CA GLN A 333 -13.34 11.01 12.65
C GLN A 333 -12.19 11.03 13.67
N CYS A 334 -10.96 11.31 13.24
CA CYS A 334 -9.78 11.31 14.09
C CYS A 334 -8.86 12.51 13.79
N PRO A 335 -8.84 13.56 14.63
CA PRO A 335 -8.03 14.76 14.43
C PRO A 335 -6.51 14.53 14.55
N LYS A 336 -6.11 13.38 15.12
CA LYS A 336 -4.71 12.92 15.16
C LYS A 336 -4.15 12.58 13.77
N ILE A 337 -5.00 12.40 12.75
CA ILE A 337 -4.56 12.11 11.38
C ILE A 337 -4.16 13.42 10.68
N LYS A 338 -2.89 13.52 10.29
CA LYS A 338 -2.33 14.61 9.49
C LYS A 338 -1.97 14.12 8.09
N THR A 339 -2.12 15.01 7.12
CA THR A 339 -1.88 14.70 5.70
C THR A 339 -0.74 15.52 5.13
N VAL A 340 0.23 14.86 4.52
CA VAL A 340 1.29 15.49 3.72
C VAL A 340 0.91 15.43 2.24
N ASP A 341 0.97 16.57 1.55
CA ASP A 341 0.64 16.65 0.12
C ASP A 341 1.81 16.20 -0.76
N VAL A 342 1.54 15.22 -1.64
CA VAL A 342 2.50 14.67 -2.60
C VAL A 342 2.13 14.98 -4.05
N SER A 343 1.14 15.85 -4.29
CA SER A 343 0.78 16.24 -5.66
C SER A 343 1.94 16.91 -6.41
N MET A 344 2.87 17.57 -5.69
CA MET A 344 4.05 18.19 -6.28
C MET A 344 5.00 17.16 -6.92
N ILE A 345 5.35 16.07 -6.22
CA ILE A 345 6.27 15.07 -6.75
C ILE A 345 5.65 14.33 -7.95
N LEU A 346 4.34 14.07 -7.89
CA LEU A 346 3.59 13.43 -8.98
C LEU A 346 3.49 14.33 -10.21
N ALA A 347 3.22 15.63 -10.03
CA ALA A 347 3.22 16.60 -11.12
C ALA A 347 4.60 16.71 -11.78
N GLU A 348 5.67 16.80 -10.98
CA GLU A 348 7.03 16.88 -11.51
C GLU A 348 7.44 15.60 -12.25
N ALA A 349 7.02 14.42 -11.79
CA ALA A 349 7.23 13.16 -12.51
C ALA A 349 6.53 13.16 -13.88
N ILE A 350 5.26 13.57 -13.94
CA ILE A 350 4.50 13.70 -15.19
C ILE A 350 5.21 14.65 -16.16
N ARG A 351 5.62 15.82 -15.67
CA ARG A 351 6.32 16.85 -16.47
C ARG A 351 7.63 16.31 -17.05
N ARG A 352 8.43 15.61 -16.25
CA ARG A 352 9.72 15.04 -16.68
C ARG A 352 9.55 13.94 -17.73
N ILE A 353 8.62 13.00 -17.50
CA ILE A 353 8.36 11.91 -18.45
C ILE A 353 7.88 12.48 -19.78
N HIS A 354 6.99 13.47 -19.77
CA HIS A 354 6.53 14.10 -21.01
C HIS A 354 7.67 14.77 -21.79
N ASN A 355 8.56 15.48 -21.08
CA ASN A 355 9.68 16.20 -21.70
C ASN A 355 10.90 15.32 -22.02
N GLY A 356 10.88 14.02 -21.65
CA GLY A 356 12.05 13.15 -21.76
C GLY A 356 13.21 13.54 -20.83
N GLU A 357 12.91 14.23 -19.73
CA GLU A 357 13.91 14.65 -18.75
C GLU A 357 14.26 13.52 -17.78
N SER A 358 15.46 13.56 -17.20
CA SER A 358 15.88 12.55 -16.23
C SER A 358 15.05 12.60 -14.94
N MET A 359 14.58 11.45 -14.50
CA MET A 359 13.92 11.26 -13.21
C MET A 359 14.90 11.26 -12.03
N ALA A 360 16.21 11.16 -12.27
CA ALA A 360 17.23 11.02 -11.23
C ALA A 360 17.19 12.14 -10.18
N TYR A 361 16.75 13.36 -10.57
CA TYR A 361 16.59 14.48 -9.63
C TYR A 361 15.63 14.16 -8.48
N LEU A 362 14.52 13.47 -8.78
CA LEU A 362 13.54 13.05 -7.78
C LEU A 362 14.10 11.97 -6.83
N PHE A 363 15.23 11.36 -7.18
CA PHE A 363 15.90 10.31 -6.43
C PHE A 363 17.23 10.70 -5.78
N ARG A 364 17.71 11.96 -5.94
CA ARG A 364 19.06 12.38 -5.49
C ARG A 364 19.30 12.24 -3.98
N ASN A 365 18.27 12.37 -3.17
CA ASN A 365 18.36 12.35 -1.70
C ASN A 365 17.63 11.14 -1.09
N ILE A 366 17.49 10.05 -1.85
CA ILE A 366 16.74 8.85 -1.49
C ILE A 366 17.72 7.70 -1.26
N ALA A 367 17.57 6.98 -0.14
CA ALA A 367 18.40 5.82 0.14
C ALA A 367 17.97 4.60 -0.69
N VAL A 368 18.91 3.68 -0.97
CA VAL A 368 18.63 2.45 -1.75
C VAL A 368 17.61 1.52 -1.06
N ASP A 369 17.51 1.66 0.27
CA ASP A 369 16.69 0.83 1.15
C ASP A 369 15.37 1.47 1.61
N ASP A 370 15.05 2.67 1.10
CA ASP A 370 13.69 3.22 1.22
C ASP A 370 12.64 2.29 0.61
#